data_AF-A0A453SKY6-F1
#
_entry.id   AF-A0A453SKY6-F1
#
_cell.length_a   1.000
_cell.length_b   1.000
_cell.length_c   1.000
_cell.angle_alpha   90.00
_cell.angle_beta   90.00
_cell.angle_gamma   90.00
#
_symmetry.space_group_name_H-M   'P 1'
#
loop_
_entity.id
_entity.type
_entity.pdbx_description
1 polymer ?
#
loop_
_entity_poly.entity_id
_entity_poly.type
_entity_poly.pdbx_seq_one_letter_code
_entity_poly.pdbx_strand_id
1 'polypeptide(L)'
;MQVSRHLFRWTKEIAYADYYERALINGVLSIQRGRDPGVMIYMLPQGPGRSKAVSYHGWGTQYDSFWCCYGTGIESFSKLGDSIYFEEKGGKPALYIVQYIPSTFNWRSVGLTVTQQVKPLSSSDQNLQVSLSISAKTNGQYATVNVRIPSWASPNGAKATLNDKDLQMASPGTFLSVTKQWGSGDHLTLQLPISLRTEAIKDDRPEYATLQAVLFGPFLLAGLTTGDWDAKAGGAAVSEWITPVPASYNSQLVTLTQESGGSTLVLSLLSTAKATSLTMQPRPEGGGTDAAVHATFRLVPQGQGAPPMGERRHTTNGTAATATPASALIEPFDMPGMAITNNLTLSAEKGPSSLFNVVPGLDGAPGSVSLELAARPGCFLVTAGAKANVQGGCGGGTGFSPQAASFIRAEPLRRYHPISFAAKGARRGFLLEPLFTLRDEFYTVYFNFGA
;
A
#
# COMPACT_ATOMS: atom_id res chain seq x y z
N MET A 1 -8.63 -9.78 20.51
CA MET A 1 -7.15 -9.83 20.75
C MET A 1 -6.78 -10.31 22.14
N GLN A 2 -7.30 -9.71 23.23
CA GLN A 2 -6.98 -10.14 24.60
C GLN A 2 -7.25 -11.63 24.84
N VAL A 3 -8.41 -12.15 24.43
CA VAL A 3 -8.75 -13.57 24.52
C VAL A 3 -7.71 -14.44 23.80
N SER A 4 -7.36 -14.11 22.56
CA SER A 4 -6.34 -14.81 21.77
C SER A 4 -4.99 -14.86 22.50
N ARG A 5 -4.58 -13.74 23.10
CA ARG A 5 -3.35 -13.67 23.91
C ARG A 5 -3.38 -14.64 25.10
N HIS A 6 -4.51 -14.73 25.81
CA HIS A 6 -4.65 -15.65 26.94
C HIS A 6 -4.66 -17.12 26.50
N LEU A 7 -5.38 -17.43 25.43
CA LEU A 7 -5.39 -18.78 24.86
C LEU A 7 -4.00 -19.19 24.38
N PHE A 8 -3.27 -18.29 23.69
CA PHE A 8 -1.88 -18.54 23.32
C PHE A 8 -1.00 -18.82 24.55
N ARG A 9 -1.16 -18.08 25.65
CA ARG A 9 -0.38 -18.31 26.87
C ARG A 9 -0.60 -19.70 27.47
N TRP A 10 -1.79 -20.27 27.31
CA TRP A 10 -2.14 -21.59 27.84
C TRP A 10 -1.76 -22.73 26.89
N THR A 11 -2.02 -22.58 25.60
CA THR A 11 -1.92 -23.68 24.65
C THR A 11 -0.66 -23.61 23.78
N LYS A 12 -0.08 -22.42 23.63
CA LYS A 12 0.99 -22.11 22.67
C LYS A 12 0.63 -22.39 21.21
N GLU A 13 -0.65 -22.54 20.88
CA GLU A 13 -1.08 -22.81 19.51
C GLU A 13 -0.91 -21.58 18.63
N ILE A 14 -0.26 -21.77 17.47
CA ILE A 14 0.02 -20.70 16.50
C ILE A 14 -1.25 -20.04 15.95
N ALA A 15 -2.37 -20.76 15.89
CA ALA A 15 -3.65 -20.19 15.45
C ALA A 15 -4.03 -18.92 16.22
N TYR A 16 -3.74 -18.85 17.52
CA TYR A 16 -3.99 -17.67 18.34
C TYR A 16 -3.01 -16.52 18.08
N ALA A 17 -1.76 -16.83 17.72
CA ALA A 17 -0.77 -15.83 17.32
C ALA A 17 -1.08 -15.25 15.93
N ASP A 18 -1.51 -16.10 14.99
CA ASP A 18 -1.91 -15.70 13.64
C ASP A 18 -3.17 -14.83 13.66
N TYR A 19 -4.17 -15.21 14.47
CA TYR A 19 -5.34 -14.36 14.68
C TYR A 19 -4.95 -13.01 15.30
N TYR A 20 -4.05 -13.01 16.28
CA TYR A 20 -3.58 -11.77 16.91
C TYR A 20 -2.90 -10.85 15.89
N GLU A 21 -2.00 -11.38 15.07
CA GLU A 21 -1.31 -10.65 14.00
C GLU A 21 -2.32 -10.03 13.02
N ARG A 22 -3.29 -10.82 12.55
CA ARG A 22 -4.32 -10.37 11.62
C ARG A 22 -5.19 -9.27 12.22
N ALA A 23 -5.64 -9.43 13.46
CA ALA A 23 -6.49 -8.47 14.15
C ALA A 23 -5.75 -7.17 14.49
N LEU A 24 -4.46 -7.26 14.84
CA LEU A 24 -3.60 -6.11 15.07
C LEU A 24 -3.44 -5.30 13.78
N ILE A 25 -2.95 -5.94 12.72
CA ILE A 25 -2.56 -5.25 11.47
C ILE A 25 -3.78 -4.69 10.73
N ASN A 26 -4.85 -5.47 10.61
CA ASN A 26 -5.98 -5.09 9.76
C ASN A 26 -7.13 -4.46 10.53
N GLY A 27 -7.25 -4.77 11.82
CA GLY A 27 -8.24 -4.18 12.71
C GLY A 27 -7.67 -2.96 13.43
N VAL A 28 -6.83 -3.18 14.45
CA VAL A 28 -6.38 -2.12 15.37
C VAL A 28 -5.62 -1.00 14.66
N LEU A 29 -4.66 -1.33 13.80
CA LEU A 29 -3.92 -0.28 13.08
C LEU A 29 -4.79 0.49 12.07
N SER A 30 -5.92 -0.07 11.66
CA SER A 30 -6.84 0.57 10.71
C SER A 30 -7.82 1.56 11.34
N ILE A 31 -7.95 1.58 12.68
CA ILE A 31 -8.98 2.37 13.37
C ILE A 31 -8.52 3.76 13.82
N GLN A 32 -7.26 4.12 13.65
CA GLN A 32 -6.77 5.49 13.86
C GLN A 32 -6.55 6.18 12.50
N ARG A 33 -6.93 7.45 12.38
CA ARG A 33 -6.75 8.22 11.15
C ARG A 33 -5.28 8.58 10.96
N GLY A 34 -4.56 7.76 10.20
CA GLY A 34 -3.15 7.99 9.93
C GLY A 34 -2.32 8.07 11.21
N ARG A 35 -1.74 9.24 11.50
CA ARG A 35 -0.99 9.50 12.73
C ARG A 35 -1.65 10.56 13.61
N ASP A 36 -2.89 10.93 13.29
CA ASP A 36 -3.62 11.97 13.98
C ASP A 36 -3.97 11.43 15.37
N PRO A 37 -3.43 12.01 16.46
CA PRO A 37 -3.64 11.47 17.80
C PRO A 37 -5.09 11.67 18.21
N GLY A 38 -5.72 10.63 18.76
CA GLY A 38 -7.09 10.70 19.26
C GLY A 38 -8.16 10.80 18.16
N VAL A 39 -7.83 10.64 16.88
CA VAL A 39 -8.82 10.57 15.81
C VAL A 39 -9.02 9.12 15.40
N MET A 40 -10.09 8.50 15.91
CA MET A 40 -10.41 7.08 15.72
C MET A 40 -11.82 6.88 15.14
N ILE A 41 -12.05 5.71 14.53
CA ILE A 41 -13.37 5.27 14.05
C ILE A 41 -14.06 4.33 15.03
N TYR A 42 -15.39 4.36 15.01
CA TYR A 42 -16.22 3.33 15.66
C TYR A 42 -16.38 2.11 14.75
N MET A 43 -16.86 2.34 13.52
CA MET A 43 -17.17 1.29 12.56
C MET A 43 -16.09 1.25 11.49
N LEU A 44 -15.49 0.09 11.26
CA LEU A 44 -14.60 -0.14 10.12
C LEU A 44 -15.42 -0.69 8.94
N PRO A 45 -15.76 0.14 7.93
CA PRO A 45 -16.63 -0.31 6.85
C PRO A 45 -15.90 -1.30 5.93
N GLN A 46 -16.62 -2.34 5.52
CA GLN A 46 -16.10 -3.41 4.65
C GLN A 46 -16.96 -3.65 3.40
N GLY A 47 -18.00 -2.83 3.19
CA GLY A 47 -18.80 -2.89 1.97
C GLY A 47 -18.05 -2.33 0.75
N PRO A 48 -18.53 -2.61 -0.47
CA PRO A 48 -17.93 -2.08 -1.69
C PRO A 48 -18.08 -0.56 -1.76
N GLY A 49 -17.02 0.13 -2.20
CA GLY A 49 -17.03 1.58 -2.36
C GLY A 49 -17.40 2.29 -1.06
N ARG A 50 -16.81 1.89 0.07
CA ARG A 50 -17.01 2.56 1.35
C ARG A 50 -15.75 3.32 1.74
N SER A 51 -15.92 4.33 2.59
CA SER A 51 -14.82 5.10 3.17
C SER A 51 -14.99 5.17 4.68
N LYS A 52 -13.87 5.19 5.41
CA LYS A 52 -13.88 5.35 6.87
C LYS A 52 -14.41 6.73 7.27
N ALA A 53 -14.15 7.76 6.45
CA ALA A 53 -14.55 9.14 6.70
C ALA A 53 -16.06 9.39 6.57
N VAL A 54 -16.74 8.71 5.64
CA VAL A 54 -18.19 8.87 5.40
C VAL A 54 -19.01 7.64 5.83
N SER A 55 -18.46 6.85 6.75
CA SER A 55 -19.19 5.73 7.36
C SER A 55 -20.27 6.25 8.34
N TYR A 56 -21.11 5.37 8.86
CA TYR A 56 -22.21 5.74 9.78
C TYR A 56 -21.76 6.64 10.96
N HIS A 57 -20.56 6.44 11.50
CA HIS A 57 -19.96 7.33 12.51
C HIS A 57 -18.87 8.25 11.97
N GLY A 58 -18.30 7.95 10.81
CA GLY A 58 -17.10 8.62 10.31
C GLY A 58 -15.90 8.48 11.25
N TRP A 59 -14.94 9.40 11.07
CA TRP A 59 -13.92 9.68 12.08
C TRP A 59 -14.53 10.49 13.21
N GLY A 60 -14.24 10.11 14.46
CA GLY A 60 -14.53 11.00 15.58
C GLY A 60 -13.52 12.15 15.65
N THR A 61 -13.54 12.86 16.77
CA THR A 61 -12.69 14.02 17.05
C THR A 61 -11.80 13.78 18.24
N GLN A 62 -10.73 14.56 18.35
CA GLN A 62 -9.74 14.43 19.41
C GLN A 62 -10.34 14.58 20.82
N TYR A 63 -11.35 15.44 20.98
CA TYR A 63 -11.85 15.83 22.31
C TYR A 63 -13.35 15.61 22.52
N ASP A 64 -14.15 15.44 21.46
CA ASP A 64 -15.62 15.48 21.55
C ASP A 64 -16.28 14.16 21.13
N SER A 65 -15.51 13.09 20.94
CA SER A 65 -16.03 11.75 20.61
C SER A 65 -15.87 10.76 21.77
N PHE A 66 -16.99 10.46 22.43
CA PHE A 66 -17.05 9.67 23.67
C PHE A 66 -17.66 8.28 23.47
N TRP A 67 -17.24 7.60 22.41
CA TRP A 67 -17.75 6.26 22.11
C TRP A 67 -16.98 5.16 22.84
N CYS A 68 -17.59 4.01 23.09
CA CYS A 68 -16.90 2.88 23.75
C CYS A 68 -15.64 2.39 22.96
N CYS A 69 -15.66 2.52 21.62
CA CYS A 69 -14.51 2.23 20.77
C CYS A 69 -13.31 3.15 21.02
N TYR A 70 -13.52 4.40 21.47
CA TYR A 70 -12.43 5.33 21.77
C TYR A 70 -11.61 4.86 22.98
N GLY A 71 -12.28 4.52 24.09
CA GLY A 71 -11.61 3.98 25.28
C GLY A 71 -10.82 2.71 24.95
N THR A 72 -11.46 1.77 24.24
CA THR A 72 -10.82 0.52 23.80
C THR A 72 -9.66 0.77 22.82
N GLY A 73 -9.81 1.75 21.93
CA GLY A 73 -8.80 2.15 20.95
C GLY A 73 -7.55 2.68 21.63
N ILE A 74 -7.69 3.63 22.56
CA ILE A 74 -6.57 4.19 23.34
C ILE A 74 -5.82 3.09 24.07
N GLU A 75 -6.53 2.19 24.77
CA GLU A 75 -5.91 1.04 25.43
C GLU A 75 -5.19 0.10 24.46
N SER A 76 -5.66 -0.04 23.22
CA SER A 76 -5.07 -0.92 22.22
C SER A 76 -3.76 -0.33 21.67
N PHE A 77 -3.75 0.97 21.39
CA PHE A 77 -2.55 1.67 20.91
C PHE A 77 -1.48 1.84 22.01
N SER A 78 -1.86 1.88 23.29
CA SER A 78 -0.88 1.93 24.39
C SER A 78 -0.15 0.60 24.62
N LYS A 79 -0.62 -0.52 24.04
CA LYS A 79 -0.11 -1.87 24.31
C LYS A 79 0.31 -2.65 23.06
N LEU A 80 0.64 -1.98 21.95
CA LEU A 80 1.05 -2.64 20.70
C LEU A 80 2.24 -3.62 20.87
N GLY A 81 3.09 -3.41 21.89
CA GLY A 81 4.23 -4.28 22.20
C GLY A 81 3.94 -5.47 23.13
N ASP A 82 2.73 -5.58 23.70
CA ASP A 82 2.45 -6.48 24.83
C ASP A 82 2.41 -7.98 24.47
N SER A 83 2.34 -8.29 23.18
CA SER A 83 2.16 -9.65 22.66
C SER A 83 3.17 -9.99 21.58
N ILE A 84 4.34 -9.32 21.58
CA ILE A 84 5.46 -9.66 20.70
C ILE A 84 6.19 -10.91 21.24
N TYR A 85 6.39 -10.95 22.57
CA TYR A 85 7.20 -11.95 23.27
C TYR A 85 6.43 -12.61 24.40
N PHE A 86 6.60 -13.92 24.59
CA PHE A 86 6.08 -14.66 25.75
C PHE A 86 7.18 -15.51 26.37
N GLU A 87 7.43 -15.29 27.65
CA GLU A 87 8.38 -16.06 28.43
C GLU A 87 7.71 -17.29 29.06
N GLU A 88 8.40 -18.41 29.04
CA GLU A 88 8.09 -19.60 29.83
C GLU A 88 9.25 -19.90 30.79
N LYS A 89 8.92 -19.95 32.08
CA LYS A 89 9.87 -20.24 33.15
C LYS A 89 9.92 -21.73 33.42
N GLY A 90 11.09 -22.25 33.79
CA GLY A 90 11.27 -23.65 34.15
C GLY A 90 12.75 -24.02 34.17
N GLY A 91 13.05 -25.32 34.33
CA GLY A 91 14.43 -25.83 34.31
C GLY A 91 15.15 -25.60 32.96
N LYS A 92 14.38 -25.44 31.88
CA LYS A 92 14.84 -24.94 30.58
C LYS A 92 13.99 -23.72 30.22
N PRO A 93 14.44 -22.49 30.51
CA PRO A 93 13.65 -21.31 30.21
C PRO A 93 13.49 -21.15 28.69
N ALA A 94 12.31 -20.71 28.26
CA ALA A 94 11.99 -20.53 26.85
C ALA A 94 11.41 -19.15 26.55
N LEU A 95 11.73 -18.62 25.37
CA LEU A 95 11.17 -17.39 24.84
C LEU A 95 10.44 -17.68 23.54
N TYR A 96 9.17 -17.32 23.47
CA TYR A 96 8.35 -17.38 22.26
C TYR A 96 8.27 -16.00 21.62
N ILE A 97 8.76 -15.88 20.39
CA ILE A 97 8.68 -14.67 19.56
C ILE A 97 7.56 -14.90 18.55
N VAL A 98 6.44 -14.20 18.74
CA VAL A 98 5.22 -14.46 17.96
C VAL A 98 4.80 -13.32 17.05
N GLN A 99 5.34 -12.12 17.20
CA GLN A 99 5.12 -11.01 16.26
C GLN A 99 6.45 -10.49 15.73
N TYR A 100 6.49 -10.19 14.43
CA TYR A 100 7.65 -9.65 13.75
C TYR A 100 7.58 -8.12 13.69
N ILE A 101 7.79 -7.49 14.84
CA ILE A 101 7.78 -6.03 15.03
C ILE A 101 9.16 -5.61 15.53
N PRO A 102 9.83 -4.60 14.93
CA PRO A 102 11.12 -4.14 15.41
C PRO A 102 11.08 -3.74 16.88
N SER A 103 11.87 -4.41 17.72
CA SER A 103 11.83 -4.24 19.18
C SER A 103 13.04 -4.86 19.88
N THR A 104 13.28 -4.45 21.11
CA THR A 104 14.26 -5.08 22.01
C THR A 104 13.55 -5.67 23.22
N PHE A 105 13.79 -6.96 23.47
CA PHE A 105 13.29 -7.67 24.64
C PHE A 105 14.41 -7.92 25.65
N ASN A 106 14.23 -7.42 26.87
CA ASN A 106 15.15 -7.66 27.98
C ASN A 106 14.70 -8.90 28.77
N TRP A 107 15.31 -10.05 28.48
CA TRP A 107 15.00 -11.33 29.10
C TRP A 107 15.71 -11.47 30.46
N ARG A 108 15.22 -10.71 31.43
CA ARG A 108 15.89 -10.51 32.74
C ARG A 108 16.11 -11.80 33.53
N SER A 109 15.18 -12.75 33.47
CA SER A 109 15.25 -14.02 34.21
C SER A 109 16.41 -14.91 33.78
N VAL A 110 16.86 -14.76 32.53
CA VAL A 110 17.97 -15.53 31.96
C VAL A 110 19.21 -14.65 31.77
N GLY A 111 19.10 -13.32 31.85
CA GLY A 111 20.23 -12.40 31.67
C GLY A 111 20.61 -12.16 30.20
N LEU A 112 19.66 -12.39 29.28
CA LEU A 112 19.80 -12.17 27.84
C LEU A 112 19.03 -10.92 27.39
N THR A 113 19.43 -10.36 26.25
CA THR A 113 18.68 -9.36 25.50
C THR A 113 18.54 -9.82 24.06
N VAL A 114 17.33 -9.74 23.52
CA VAL A 114 17.01 -10.10 22.14
C VAL A 114 16.61 -8.83 21.40
N THR A 115 17.35 -8.47 20.35
CA THR A 115 17.00 -7.35 19.46
C THR A 115 16.48 -7.90 18.15
N GLN A 116 15.23 -7.56 17.83
CA GLN A 116 14.56 -7.93 16.60
C GLN A 116 14.58 -6.77 15.61
N GLN A 117 15.05 -7.07 14.40
CA GLN A 117 14.97 -6.18 13.24
C GLN A 117 14.18 -6.87 12.13
N VAL A 118 13.39 -6.09 11.41
CA VAL A 118 12.59 -6.56 10.28
C VAL A 118 12.86 -5.65 9.11
N LYS A 119 13.27 -6.22 7.97
CA LYS A 119 13.45 -5.44 6.74
C LYS A 119 12.07 -4.95 6.26
N PRO A 120 11.94 -3.66 5.86
CA PRO A 120 10.69 -3.18 5.28
C PRO A 120 10.24 -4.05 4.11
N LEU A 121 9.00 -4.52 4.18
CA LEU A 121 8.42 -5.39 3.17
C LEU A 121 7.99 -4.59 1.94
N SER A 122 8.14 -5.20 0.77
CA SER A 122 7.73 -4.62 -0.53
C SER A 122 7.00 -5.67 -1.35
N SER A 123 6.03 -5.25 -2.17
CA SER A 123 5.34 -6.15 -3.10
C SER A 123 6.30 -6.76 -4.15
N SER A 124 7.43 -6.10 -4.42
CA SER A 124 8.46 -6.56 -5.36
C SER A 124 9.47 -7.54 -4.74
N ASP A 125 9.64 -7.52 -3.41
CA ASP A 125 10.49 -8.44 -2.65
C ASP A 125 9.59 -9.16 -1.63
N GLN A 126 8.96 -10.24 -2.10
CA GLN A 126 7.92 -10.98 -1.37
C GLN A 126 8.50 -11.95 -0.35
N ASN A 127 9.43 -11.45 0.47
CA ASN A 127 10.08 -12.22 1.51
C ASN A 127 10.19 -11.38 2.78
N LEU A 128 9.59 -11.87 3.87
CA LEU A 128 9.75 -11.28 5.19
C LEU A 128 11.13 -11.67 5.73
N GLN A 129 12.01 -10.68 5.88
CA GLN A 129 13.36 -10.87 6.41
C GLN A 129 13.43 -10.35 7.85
N VAL A 130 13.76 -11.24 8.77
CA VAL A 130 13.85 -10.98 10.21
C VAL A 130 15.24 -11.33 10.69
N SER A 131 15.83 -10.46 11.51
CA SER A 131 17.11 -10.70 12.17
C SER A 131 16.93 -10.55 13.67
N LEU A 132 17.38 -11.55 14.42
CA LEU A 132 17.37 -11.59 15.87
C LEU A 132 18.82 -11.63 16.35
N SER A 133 19.26 -10.56 17.01
CA SER A 133 20.59 -10.45 17.61
C SER A 133 20.49 -10.65 19.12
N ILE A 134 21.31 -11.54 19.66
CA ILE A 134 21.29 -11.88 21.08
C ILE A 134 22.56 -11.37 21.76
N SER A 135 22.37 -10.73 22.91
CA SER A 135 23.45 -10.34 23.81
C SER A 135 23.22 -10.89 25.21
N ALA A 136 24.31 -11.22 25.89
CA ALA A 136 24.30 -11.73 27.26
C ALA A 136 25.01 -10.73 28.18
N LYS A 137 24.46 -10.51 29.38
CA LYS A 137 25.11 -9.68 30.41
C LYS A 137 26.26 -10.41 31.13
N THR A 138 26.23 -11.73 31.08
CA THR A 138 27.18 -12.63 31.75
C THR A 138 27.59 -13.73 30.77
N ASN A 139 28.21 -14.81 31.28
CA ASN A 139 28.44 -16.03 30.50
C ASN A 139 27.15 -16.52 29.82
N GLY A 140 27.30 -17.19 28.68
CA GLY A 140 26.18 -17.64 27.87
C GLY A 140 25.20 -18.53 28.63
N GLN A 141 23.93 -18.45 28.27
CA GLN A 141 22.81 -18.96 29.05
C GLN A 141 22.06 -20.04 28.28
N TYR A 142 21.85 -21.19 28.92
CA TYR A 142 21.16 -22.31 28.29
C TYR A 142 19.65 -22.06 28.28
N ALA A 143 19.07 -21.89 27.09
CA ALA A 143 17.67 -21.54 26.92
C ALA A 143 17.14 -21.93 25.53
N THR A 144 15.82 -21.94 25.38
CA THR A 144 15.14 -22.17 24.11
C THR A 144 14.58 -20.88 23.54
N VAL A 145 14.87 -20.58 22.27
CA VAL A 145 14.21 -19.51 21.51
C VAL A 145 13.29 -20.16 20.48
N ASN A 146 12.00 -19.88 20.58
CA ASN A 146 10.95 -20.34 19.67
C ASN A 146 10.52 -19.17 18.78
N VAL A 147 10.73 -19.26 17.47
CA VAL A 147 10.28 -18.25 16.51
C VAL A 147 9.11 -18.80 15.70
N ARG A 148 7.98 -18.08 15.67
CA ARG A 148 6.77 -18.52 14.97
C ARG A 148 7.02 -18.59 13.47
N ILE A 149 6.76 -19.72 12.83
CA ILE A 149 6.62 -19.76 11.37
C ILE A 149 5.13 -19.53 11.04
N PRO A 150 4.73 -18.34 10.54
CA PRO A 150 3.32 -18.02 10.32
C PRO A 150 2.63 -19.00 9.38
N SER A 151 1.34 -19.27 9.59
CA SER A 151 0.58 -20.16 8.68
C SER A 151 0.50 -19.64 7.25
N TRP A 152 0.59 -18.32 7.05
CA TRP A 152 0.58 -17.72 5.71
C TRP A 152 1.92 -17.85 4.96
N ALA A 153 3.01 -18.22 5.64
CA ALA A 153 4.33 -18.30 5.01
C ALA A 153 4.40 -19.49 4.06
N SER A 154 4.99 -19.30 2.88
CA SER A 154 5.22 -20.40 1.95
C SER A 154 6.38 -21.27 2.46
N PRO A 155 6.24 -22.61 2.49
CA PRO A 155 7.34 -23.48 2.87
C PRO A 155 8.47 -23.47 1.84
N ASN A 156 8.13 -23.23 0.56
CA ASN A 156 9.09 -23.23 -0.53
C ASN A 156 9.94 -21.96 -0.51
N GLY A 157 11.25 -22.12 -0.31
CA GLY A 157 12.20 -21.02 -0.26
C GLY A 157 12.34 -20.36 1.11
N ALA A 158 11.64 -20.87 2.13
CA ALA A 158 11.86 -20.42 3.51
C ALA A 158 13.24 -20.86 4.01
N LYS A 159 13.93 -19.98 4.71
CA LYS A 159 15.29 -20.21 5.23
C LYS A 159 15.45 -19.64 6.63
N ALA A 160 16.25 -20.31 7.43
CA ALA A 160 16.69 -19.82 8.71
C ALA A 160 18.18 -20.13 8.89
N THR A 161 18.94 -19.18 9.43
CA THR A 161 20.35 -19.40 9.76
C THR A 161 20.64 -19.00 11.18
N LEU A 162 21.52 -19.74 11.84
CA LEU A 162 22.10 -19.39 13.13
C LEU A 162 23.61 -19.22 12.94
N ASN A 163 24.12 -18.01 13.15
CA ASN A 163 25.54 -17.67 12.96
C ASN A 163 26.05 -18.15 11.60
N ASP A 164 25.30 -17.78 10.55
CA ASP A 164 25.56 -18.11 9.14
C ASP A 164 25.52 -19.61 8.78
N LYS A 165 25.03 -20.46 9.70
CA LYS A 165 24.78 -21.88 9.43
C LYS A 165 23.30 -22.15 9.22
N ASP A 166 22.97 -22.84 8.14
CA ASP A 166 21.59 -23.21 7.83
C ASP A 166 20.97 -24.09 8.92
N LEU A 167 19.73 -23.76 9.29
CA LEU A 167 18.89 -24.57 10.16
C LEU A 167 17.87 -25.34 9.33
N GLN A 168 17.45 -26.50 9.83
CA GLN A 168 16.28 -27.17 9.27
C GLN A 168 15.04 -26.32 9.54
N MET A 169 14.33 -25.95 8.48
CA MET A 169 13.10 -25.17 8.58
C MET A 169 11.97 -25.99 9.23
N ALA A 170 11.22 -25.33 10.12
CA ALA A 170 9.95 -25.85 10.63
C ALA A 170 8.81 -25.56 9.65
N SER A 171 7.75 -26.37 9.69
CA SER A 171 6.57 -26.18 8.82
C SER A 171 5.80 -24.90 9.18
N PRO A 172 5.16 -24.23 8.20
CA PRO A 172 4.22 -23.15 8.47
C PRO A 172 3.16 -23.55 9.50
N GLY A 173 2.79 -22.64 10.39
CA GLY A 173 1.86 -22.91 11.49
C GLY A 173 2.50 -23.56 12.73
N THR A 174 3.84 -23.61 12.81
CA THR A 174 4.58 -24.18 13.94
C THR A 174 5.66 -23.22 14.47
N PHE A 175 6.49 -23.67 15.42
CA PHE A 175 7.66 -22.93 15.90
C PHE A 175 8.96 -23.56 15.39
N LEU A 176 9.85 -22.74 14.84
CA LEU A 176 11.26 -23.12 14.76
C LEU A 176 11.89 -22.89 16.14
N SER A 177 12.36 -23.98 16.75
CA SER A 177 12.82 -24.00 18.15
C SER A 177 14.32 -24.26 18.19
N VAL A 178 15.09 -23.34 18.79
CA VAL A 178 16.54 -23.46 18.93
C VAL A 178 16.90 -23.47 20.40
N THR A 179 17.45 -24.58 20.87
CA THR A 179 17.91 -24.75 22.27
C THR A 179 19.42 -24.85 22.31
N LYS A 180 20.08 -23.88 22.93
CA LYS A 180 21.54 -23.86 23.09
C LYS A 180 21.95 -22.98 24.25
N GLN A 181 23.27 -22.90 24.47
CA GLN A 181 23.87 -21.86 25.28
C GLN A 181 24.01 -20.58 24.45
N TRP A 182 23.12 -19.62 24.68
CA TRP A 182 23.06 -18.34 23.98
C TRP A 182 24.06 -17.35 24.57
N GLY A 183 24.83 -16.69 23.71
CA GLY A 183 25.84 -15.70 24.12
C GLY A 183 25.79 -14.44 23.25
N SER A 184 26.63 -13.46 23.61
CA SER A 184 26.80 -12.26 22.80
C SER A 184 27.38 -12.61 21.42
N GLY A 185 26.75 -12.09 20.38
CA GLY A 185 27.13 -12.34 18.98
C GLY A 185 26.37 -13.50 18.33
N ASP A 186 25.42 -14.12 19.03
CA ASP A 186 24.49 -15.04 18.37
C ASP A 186 23.47 -14.27 17.52
N HIS A 187 23.33 -14.70 16.26
CA HIS A 187 22.43 -14.12 15.28
C HIS A 187 21.57 -15.21 14.63
N LEU A 188 20.25 -15.08 14.80
CA LEU A 188 19.26 -15.91 14.12
C LEU A 188 18.58 -15.07 13.04
N THR A 189 18.66 -15.50 11.78
CA THR A 189 17.97 -14.85 10.67
C THR A 189 16.87 -15.75 10.12
N LEU A 190 15.78 -15.14 9.65
CA LEU A 190 14.66 -15.79 8.99
C LEU A 190 14.39 -15.09 7.66
N GLN A 191 14.17 -15.86 6.62
CA GLN A 191 13.64 -15.42 5.34
C GLN A 191 12.37 -16.23 5.06
N LEU A 192 11.22 -15.58 5.14
CA LEU A 192 9.91 -16.21 5.03
C LEU A 192 9.21 -15.70 3.77
N PRO A 193 9.16 -16.48 2.68
CA PRO A 193 8.45 -16.10 1.48
C PRO A 193 6.96 -15.90 1.75
N ILE A 194 6.42 -14.83 1.17
CA ILE A 194 5.03 -14.41 1.32
C ILE A 194 4.31 -14.64 -0.01
N SER A 195 3.17 -15.32 0.03
CA SER A 195 2.30 -15.47 -1.13
C SER A 195 1.06 -14.58 -1.02
N LEU A 196 0.59 -14.13 -2.19
CA LEU A 196 -0.78 -13.66 -2.33
C LEU A 196 -1.74 -14.85 -2.20
N ARG A 197 -2.85 -14.65 -1.50
CA ARG A 197 -3.95 -15.61 -1.45
C ARG A 197 -5.28 -14.88 -1.45
N THR A 198 -6.33 -15.63 -1.73
CA THR A 198 -7.69 -15.16 -1.54
C THR A 198 -8.37 -15.92 -0.40
N GLU A 199 -9.32 -15.27 0.26
CA GLU A 199 -10.15 -15.88 1.29
C GLU A 199 -11.61 -15.52 1.03
N ALA A 200 -12.48 -16.53 0.90
CA ALA A 200 -13.91 -16.33 0.76
C ALA A 200 -14.48 -15.64 2.01
N ILE A 201 -15.51 -14.80 1.80
CA ILE A 201 -16.29 -14.28 2.93
C ILE A 201 -16.95 -15.45 3.67
N LYS A 202 -17.02 -15.36 5.00
CA LYS A 202 -17.69 -16.36 5.84
C LYS A 202 -19.18 -16.02 5.95
N ASP A 203 -19.88 -16.20 4.85
CA ASP A 203 -21.32 -15.93 4.74
C ASP A 203 -21.97 -17.02 3.89
N ASP A 204 -22.99 -17.69 4.43
CA ASP A 204 -23.64 -18.83 3.77
C ASP A 204 -24.70 -18.41 2.75
N ARG A 205 -25.01 -17.11 2.63
CA ARG A 205 -26.02 -16.63 1.69
C ARG A 205 -25.48 -16.69 0.24
N PRO A 206 -26.22 -17.28 -0.71
CA PRO A 206 -25.72 -17.53 -2.07
C PRO A 206 -25.21 -16.30 -2.81
N GLU A 207 -25.80 -15.12 -2.58
CA GLU A 207 -25.41 -13.87 -3.24
C GLU A 207 -24.00 -13.39 -2.88
N TYR A 208 -23.38 -13.92 -1.81
CA TYR A 208 -22.01 -13.60 -1.41
C TYR A 208 -21.01 -14.73 -1.68
N ALA A 209 -21.44 -15.85 -2.27
CA ALA A 209 -20.60 -17.03 -2.46
C ALA A 209 -19.36 -16.78 -3.35
N THR A 210 -19.42 -15.76 -4.21
CA THR A 210 -18.32 -15.37 -5.11
C THR A 210 -17.41 -14.30 -4.52
N LEU A 211 -17.70 -13.80 -3.32
CA LEU A 211 -16.91 -12.74 -2.69
C LEU A 211 -15.66 -13.30 -2.04
N GLN A 212 -14.50 -12.74 -2.43
CA GLN A 212 -13.22 -13.07 -1.81
C GLN A 212 -12.42 -11.81 -1.47
N ALA A 213 -11.74 -11.86 -0.33
CA ALA A 213 -10.73 -10.89 0.05
C ALA A 213 -9.36 -11.30 -0.52
N VAL A 214 -8.50 -10.31 -0.80
CA VAL A 214 -7.12 -10.54 -1.22
C VAL A 214 -6.19 -10.24 -0.06
N LEU A 215 -5.26 -11.15 0.23
CA LEU A 215 -4.29 -10.97 1.31
C LEU A 215 -2.86 -11.26 0.83
N PHE A 216 -1.92 -10.45 1.30
CA PHE A 216 -0.49 -10.63 1.13
C PHE A 216 0.13 -10.90 2.51
N GLY A 217 0.42 -12.17 2.81
CA GLY A 217 0.82 -12.56 4.17
C GLY A 217 -0.24 -12.14 5.20
N PRO A 218 0.11 -11.34 6.23
CA PRO A 218 -0.86 -10.90 7.22
C PRO A 218 -1.68 -9.68 6.79
N PHE A 219 -1.38 -9.06 5.64
CA PHE A 219 -2.00 -7.82 5.19
C PHE A 219 -3.26 -8.09 4.35
N LEU A 220 -4.40 -7.57 4.79
CA LEU A 220 -5.61 -7.44 3.97
C LEU A 220 -5.42 -6.28 3.00
N LEU A 221 -5.51 -6.58 1.71
CA LEU A 221 -5.39 -5.59 0.65
C LEU A 221 -6.77 -5.06 0.26
N ALA A 222 -6.92 -3.74 0.26
CA ALA A 222 -8.13 -3.03 -0.16
C ALA A 222 -7.88 -2.36 -1.51
N GLY A 223 -8.84 -2.46 -2.44
CA GLY A 223 -8.79 -1.79 -3.72
C GLY A 223 -9.39 -0.40 -3.65
N LEU A 224 -8.66 0.62 -4.11
CA LEU A 224 -9.21 1.98 -4.25
C LEU A 224 -10.29 2.00 -5.33
N THR A 225 -11.50 2.38 -4.93
CA THR A 225 -12.69 2.38 -5.78
C THR A 225 -13.85 3.02 -5.06
N THR A 226 -14.69 3.74 -5.80
CA THR A 226 -15.95 4.31 -5.28
C THR A 226 -17.14 3.36 -5.40
N GLY A 227 -16.97 2.15 -5.94
CA GLY A 227 -18.05 1.16 -5.99
C GLY A 227 -17.80 -0.07 -6.85
N ASP A 228 -16.88 -0.02 -7.83
CA ASP A 228 -16.50 -1.20 -8.60
C ASP A 228 -15.78 -2.20 -7.71
N TRP A 229 -16.12 -3.47 -7.85
CA TRP A 229 -15.58 -4.59 -7.05
C TRP A 229 -15.47 -5.90 -7.83
N ASP A 230 -15.83 -5.91 -9.12
CA ASP A 230 -15.78 -7.09 -9.97
C ASP A 230 -14.35 -7.35 -10.47
N ALA A 231 -13.75 -8.45 -10.01
CA ALA A 231 -12.40 -8.86 -10.38
C ALA A 231 -12.43 -9.77 -11.63
N LYS A 232 -11.46 -9.62 -12.53
CA LYS A 232 -11.33 -10.50 -13.71
C LYS A 232 -10.42 -11.68 -13.37
N ALA A 233 -10.87 -12.54 -12.46
CA ALA A 233 -10.08 -13.65 -11.96
C ALA A 233 -10.14 -14.89 -12.88
N GLY A 234 -11.24 -15.14 -13.60
CA GLY A 234 -11.33 -16.17 -14.66
C GLY A 234 -10.91 -17.59 -14.27
N GLY A 235 -10.92 -17.95 -12.98
CA GLY A 235 -10.38 -19.22 -12.47
C GLY A 235 -8.85 -19.33 -12.48
N ALA A 236 -8.15 -18.25 -12.84
CA ALA A 236 -6.69 -18.17 -12.91
C ALA A 236 -6.04 -18.05 -11.52
N ALA A 237 -4.75 -18.38 -11.43
CA ALA A 237 -3.97 -18.15 -10.23
C ALA A 237 -3.94 -16.65 -9.86
N VAL A 238 -3.85 -16.33 -8.58
CA VAL A 238 -3.86 -14.93 -8.09
C VAL A 238 -2.79 -14.06 -8.76
N SER A 239 -1.63 -14.65 -9.07
CA SER A 239 -0.50 -13.99 -9.75
C SER A 239 -0.76 -13.59 -11.21
N GLU A 240 -1.80 -14.11 -11.86
CA GLU A 240 -2.09 -13.80 -13.29
C GLU A 240 -2.87 -12.50 -13.46
N TRP A 241 -3.61 -12.10 -12.43
CA TRP A 241 -4.43 -10.89 -12.42
C TRP A 241 -4.00 -9.87 -11.38
N ILE A 242 -3.16 -10.24 -10.40
CA ILE A 242 -2.54 -9.32 -9.45
C ILE A 242 -1.02 -9.30 -9.65
N THR A 243 -0.47 -8.12 -9.93
CA THR A 243 0.97 -7.91 -10.11
C THR A 243 1.51 -6.89 -9.10
N PRO A 244 2.76 -7.05 -8.60
CA PRO A 244 3.40 -6.03 -7.78
C PRO A 244 3.50 -4.69 -8.51
N VAL A 245 3.28 -3.59 -7.78
CA VAL A 245 3.63 -2.24 -8.26
C VAL A 245 5.09 -1.96 -7.90
N PRO A 246 5.99 -1.77 -8.89
CA PRO A 246 7.39 -1.49 -8.61
C PRO A 246 7.58 -0.15 -7.89
N ALA A 247 8.51 -0.10 -6.93
CA ALA A 247 8.83 1.14 -6.21
C ALA A 247 9.29 2.28 -7.14
N SER A 248 9.90 1.95 -8.28
CA SER A 248 10.30 2.92 -9.31
C SER A 248 9.12 3.65 -9.95
N TYR A 249 7.90 3.13 -9.87
CA TYR A 249 6.73 3.82 -10.42
C TYR A 249 6.44 5.14 -9.67
N ASN A 250 6.85 5.25 -8.41
CA ASN A 250 6.70 6.50 -7.65
C ASN A 250 7.48 7.68 -8.24
N SER A 251 8.53 7.45 -9.06
CA SER A 251 9.24 8.53 -9.76
C SER A 251 8.53 8.99 -11.04
N GLN A 252 7.47 8.30 -11.45
CA GLN A 252 6.65 8.61 -12.63
C GLN A 252 5.34 9.33 -12.23
N LEU A 253 5.06 9.46 -10.93
CA LEU A 253 3.86 10.10 -10.42
C LEU A 253 4.00 11.62 -10.44
N VAL A 254 2.93 12.31 -10.84
CA VAL A 254 2.83 13.76 -10.89
C VAL A 254 1.46 14.23 -10.42
N THR A 255 1.40 15.48 -9.95
CA THR A 255 0.16 16.26 -9.89
C THR A 255 0.32 17.46 -10.80
N LEU A 256 -0.63 17.67 -11.71
CA LEU A 256 -0.61 18.80 -12.64
C LEU A 256 -1.40 19.95 -12.05
N THR A 257 -0.80 21.13 -11.97
CA THR A 257 -1.35 22.28 -11.25
C THR A 257 -1.43 23.54 -12.09
N GLN A 258 -2.36 24.43 -11.75
CA GLN A 258 -2.48 25.79 -12.26
C GLN A 258 -2.85 26.74 -11.13
N GLU A 259 -2.34 27.97 -11.18
CA GLU A 259 -2.74 29.04 -10.25
C GLU A 259 -3.97 29.78 -10.80
N SER A 260 -4.98 30.00 -9.96
CA SER A 260 -6.19 30.73 -10.33
C SER A 260 -6.78 31.46 -9.13
N GLY A 261 -6.95 32.78 -9.23
CA GLY A 261 -7.60 33.58 -8.19
C GLY A 261 -6.90 33.53 -6.82
N GLY A 262 -5.58 33.36 -6.80
CA GLY A 262 -4.79 33.21 -5.56
C GLY A 262 -4.86 31.81 -4.93
N SER A 263 -5.36 30.81 -5.67
CA SER A 263 -5.46 29.42 -5.22
C SER A 263 -4.85 28.45 -6.24
N THR A 264 -4.22 27.39 -5.74
CA THR A 264 -3.70 26.31 -6.58
C THR A 264 -4.84 25.33 -6.92
N LEU A 265 -5.07 25.14 -8.20
CA LEU A 265 -5.95 24.11 -8.74
C LEU A 265 -5.11 22.90 -9.18
N VAL A 266 -5.70 21.71 -9.10
CA VAL A 266 -5.14 20.44 -9.54
C VAL A 266 -6.00 19.84 -10.66
N LEU A 267 -5.36 19.27 -11.69
CA LEU A 267 -6.06 18.40 -12.62
C LEU A 267 -6.56 17.19 -11.86
N SER A 268 -7.83 16.84 -12.01
CA SER A 268 -8.47 15.74 -11.31
C SER A 268 -9.36 14.93 -12.23
N LEU A 269 -9.30 13.62 -12.09
CA LEU A 269 -10.17 12.68 -12.78
C LEU A 269 -11.45 12.43 -11.97
N LEU A 270 -12.58 12.86 -12.51
CA LEU A 270 -13.89 12.52 -11.97
C LEU A 270 -14.47 11.37 -12.76
N SER A 271 -14.56 10.20 -12.14
CA SER A 271 -15.22 9.03 -12.71
C SER A 271 -16.53 8.74 -11.98
N THR A 272 -17.63 8.76 -12.71
CA THR A 272 -18.95 8.35 -12.24
C THR A 272 -19.37 7.06 -12.96
N ALA A 273 -20.42 6.40 -12.47
CA ALA A 273 -20.98 5.23 -13.14
C ALA A 273 -21.43 5.47 -14.59
N LYS A 274 -21.59 6.74 -15.02
CA LYS A 274 -22.10 7.11 -16.36
C LYS A 274 -21.05 7.75 -17.27
N ALA A 275 -20.05 8.42 -16.70
CA ALA A 275 -19.07 9.16 -17.47
C ALA A 275 -17.79 9.40 -16.66
N THR A 276 -16.67 9.49 -17.39
CA THR A 276 -15.42 10.00 -16.87
C THR A 276 -15.13 11.37 -17.47
N SER A 277 -14.66 12.30 -16.65
CA SER A 277 -14.28 13.65 -17.07
C SER A 277 -13.03 14.11 -16.33
N LEU A 278 -12.23 14.95 -16.98
CA LEU A 278 -11.14 15.67 -16.36
C LEU A 278 -11.61 17.06 -15.97
N THR A 279 -11.29 17.49 -14.76
CA THR A 279 -11.67 18.81 -14.24
C THR A 279 -10.52 19.44 -13.47
N MET A 280 -10.51 20.76 -13.34
CA MET A 280 -9.63 21.45 -12.40
C MET A 280 -10.33 21.59 -11.04
N GLN A 281 -9.77 21.03 -9.99
CA GLN A 281 -10.34 21.08 -8.64
C GLN A 281 -9.42 21.84 -7.68
N PRO A 282 -9.94 22.41 -6.58
CA PRO A 282 -9.08 22.94 -5.52
C PRO A 282 -8.08 21.88 -5.03
N ARG A 283 -6.84 22.28 -4.79
CA ARG A 283 -5.83 21.38 -4.24
C ARG A 283 -6.28 20.86 -2.86
N PRO A 284 -6.31 19.53 -2.62
CA PRO A 284 -6.66 18.99 -1.31
C PRO A 284 -5.55 19.24 -0.29
N GLU A 285 -5.93 19.38 0.99
CA GLU A 285 -5.01 19.66 2.11
C GLU A 285 -4.11 18.48 2.49
N GLY A 286 -4.37 17.27 1.98
CA GLY A 286 -3.55 16.09 2.27
C GLY A 286 -3.75 14.92 1.32
N GLY A 287 -2.81 13.96 1.35
CA GLY A 287 -2.77 12.81 0.44
C GLY A 287 -3.74 11.67 0.78
N GLY A 288 -4.41 11.70 1.93
CA GLY A 288 -5.25 10.61 2.43
C GLY A 288 -6.71 10.66 1.96
N THR A 289 -6.98 11.15 0.75
CA THR A 289 -8.34 11.46 0.25
C THR A 289 -8.51 11.03 -1.20
N ASP A 290 -9.75 10.77 -1.62
CA ASP A 290 -10.07 10.51 -3.04
C ASP A 290 -9.66 11.68 -3.94
N ALA A 291 -9.78 12.93 -3.46
CA ALA A 291 -9.35 14.10 -4.22
C ALA A 291 -7.84 14.04 -4.54
N ALA A 292 -7.02 13.60 -3.59
CA ALA A 292 -5.58 13.42 -3.81
C ALA A 292 -5.27 12.25 -4.73
N VAL A 293 -6.02 11.14 -4.61
CA VAL A 293 -5.93 9.98 -5.50
C VAL A 293 -6.24 10.39 -6.95
N HIS A 294 -7.39 11.03 -7.17
CA HIS A 294 -7.85 11.45 -8.50
C HIS A 294 -7.04 12.58 -9.11
N ALA A 295 -6.29 13.34 -8.29
CA ALA A 295 -5.36 14.38 -8.74
C ALA A 295 -3.92 13.90 -8.93
N THR A 296 -3.68 12.59 -8.76
CA THR A 296 -2.38 11.97 -8.98
C THR A 296 -2.43 11.10 -10.22
N PHE A 297 -1.46 11.30 -11.11
CA PHE A 297 -1.34 10.56 -12.36
C PHE A 297 0.07 10.01 -12.49
N ARG A 298 0.20 8.88 -13.18
CA ARG A 298 1.48 8.37 -13.66
C ARG A 298 1.68 8.80 -15.11
N LEU A 299 2.77 9.51 -15.38
CA LEU A 299 3.22 9.77 -16.74
C LEU A 299 4.11 8.61 -17.19
N VAL A 300 3.55 7.68 -17.96
CA VAL A 300 4.25 6.48 -18.41
C VAL A 300 4.97 6.79 -19.72
N PRO A 301 6.32 6.91 -19.74
CA PRO A 301 7.05 7.25 -20.95
C PRO A 301 6.83 6.21 -22.04
N GLN A 302 6.74 6.67 -23.29
CA GLN A 302 6.67 5.82 -24.47
C GLN A 302 7.88 6.11 -25.35
N GLY A 303 8.60 5.06 -25.78
CA GLY A 303 9.76 5.22 -26.68
C GLY A 303 11.14 5.35 -26.01
N GLN A 304 11.32 4.92 -24.76
CA GLN A 304 12.65 4.52 -24.25
C GLN A 304 12.57 3.08 -23.77
N GLY A 305 13.36 2.19 -24.38
CA GLY A 305 13.51 0.82 -23.91
C GLY A 305 13.92 0.79 -22.45
N ALA A 306 13.57 -0.29 -21.75
CA ALA A 306 14.10 -0.55 -20.42
C ALA A 306 15.63 -0.32 -20.43
N PRO A 307 16.22 0.35 -19.42
CA PRO A 307 17.66 0.50 -19.40
C PRO A 307 18.28 -0.90 -19.42
N PRO A 308 19.31 -1.16 -20.27
CA PRO A 308 19.98 -2.44 -20.27
C PRO A 308 20.51 -2.72 -18.87
N MET A 309 20.28 -3.95 -18.41
CA MET A 309 20.74 -4.42 -17.12
C MET A 309 22.28 -4.53 -17.16
N GLY A 310 22.96 -3.43 -16.85
CA GLY A 310 24.42 -3.41 -16.81
C GLY A 310 24.98 -2.01 -17.04
N GLU A 311 25.13 -1.24 -15.96
CA GLU A 311 26.35 -0.46 -15.64
C GLU A 311 26.04 0.43 -14.42
N ARG A 312 26.48 -0.02 -13.24
CA ARG A 312 26.54 0.83 -12.05
C ARG A 312 27.71 1.79 -12.23
N ARG A 313 27.44 3.04 -12.64
CA ARG A 313 28.34 4.15 -12.37
C ARG A 313 27.77 5.00 -11.25
N HIS A 314 28.50 5.03 -10.13
CA HIS A 314 28.30 5.98 -9.05
C HIS A 314 28.39 7.41 -9.60
N THR A 315 27.31 8.17 -9.48
CA THR A 315 27.37 9.64 -9.52
C THR A 315 26.77 10.17 -8.23
N THR A 316 27.56 11.00 -7.55
CA THR A 316 27.27 11.68 -6.29
C THR A 316 26.45 12.94 -6.53
N ASN A 317 25.48 13.19 -5.65
CA ASN A 317 24.82 14.45 -5.34
C ASN A 317 24.56 15.44 -6.49
N GLY A 318 23.36 15.35 -7.07
CA GLY A 318 22.74 16.40 -7.86
C GLY A 318 21.23 16.15 -7.92
N THR A 319 20.43 17.20 -7.72
CA THR A 319 18.95 17.18 -7.84
C THR A 319 18.53 16.45 -9.12
N ALA A 320 17.88 15.29 -8.99
CA ALA A 320 17.37 14.54 -10.12
C ALA A 320 16.21 15.32 -10.75
N ALA A 321 16.53 16.20 -11.70
CA ALA A 321 15.55 16.71 -12.65
C ALA A 321 15.02 15.50 -13.42
N THR A 322 13.78 15.09 -13.13
CA THR A 322 13.10 14.03 -13.86
C THR A 322 12.97 14.47 -15.32
N ALA A 323 13.80 13.90 -16.20
CA ALA A 323 13.74 14.17 -17.63
C ALA A 323 12.29 14.04 -18.13
N THR A 324 11.78 15.10 -18.75
CA THR A 324 10.42 15.10 -19.29
C THR A 324 10.35 14.09 -20.44
N PRO A 325 9.45 13.08 -20.38
CA PRO A 325 9.33 12.13 -21.48
C PRO A 325 8.79 12.86 -22.72
N ALA A 326 9.39 12.64 -23.90
CA ALA A 326 8.94 13.27 -25.14
C ALA A 326 7.48 12.92 -25.47
N SER A 327 7.05 11.69 -25.15
CA SER A 327 5.67 11.23 -25.24
C SER A 327 5.35 10.31 -24.06
N ALA A 328 4.14 10.42 -23.52
CA ALA A 328 3.69 9.61 -22.39
C ALA A 328 2.20 9.24 -22.48
N LEU A 329 1.86 8.10 -21.87
CA LEU A 329 0.48 7.83 -21.44
C LEU A 329 0.24 8.55 -20.12
N ILE A 330 -0.98 9.04 -19.92
CA ILE A 330 -1.43 9.56 -18.62
C ILE A 330 -2.32 8.50 -17.99
N GLU A 331 -1.80 7.80 -16.98
CA GLU A 331 -2.50 6.74 -16.25
C GLU A 331 -2.98 7.27 -14.88
N PRO A 332 -4.27 7.13 -14.52
CA PRO A 332 -4.75 7.53 -13.19
C PRO A 332 -4.15 6.64 -12.09
N PHE A 333 -3.83 7.23 -10.93
CA PHE A 333 -3.15 6.54 -9.83
C PHE A 333 -3.83 5.24 -9.37
N ASP A 334 -5.16 5.27 -9.20
CA ASP A 334 -5.95 4.16 -8.68
C ASP A 334 -6.34 3.13 -9.76
N MET A 335 -6.17 3.46 -11.03
CA MET A 335 -6.60 2.65 -12.19
C MET A 335 -5.40 2.11 -13.01
N PRO A 336 -4.50 1.32 -12.41
CA PRO A 336 -3.34 0.79 -13.12
C PRO A 336 -3.78 -0.02 -14.34
N GLY A 337 -3.14 0.21 -15.48
CA GLY A 337 -3.51 -0.42 -16.75
C GLY A 337 -4.45 0.43 -17.61
N MET A 338 -5.10 1.46 -17.07
CA MET A 338 -5.93 2.40 -17.83
C MET A 338 -5.10 3.59 -18.33
N ALA A 339 -5.55 4.27 -19.38
CA ALA A 339 -4.96 5.51 -19.86
C ALA A 339 -6.05 6.50 -20.28
N ILE A 340 -5.77 7.79 -20.07
CA ILE A 340 -6.55 8.88 -20.65
C ILE A 340 -6.27 8.93 -22.15
N THR A 341 -7.33 9.01 -22.95
CA THR A 341 -7.24 9.15 -24.41
C THR A 341 -7.25 10.62 -24.83
N ASN A 342 -6.92 10.90 -26.09
CA ASN A 342 -7.04 12.22 -26.71
C ASN A 342 -8.51 12.69 -26.84
N ASN A 343 -9.49 11.80 -26.63
CA ASN A 343 -10.91 12.15 -26.45
C ASN A 343 -11.27 12.42 -24.97
N LEU A 344 -10.28 12.43 -24.08
CA LEU A 344 -10.40 12.69 -22.64
C LEU A 344 -11.26 11.68 -21.88
N THR A 345 -11.37 10.48 -22.45
CA THR A 345 -12.02 9.31 -21.82
C THR A 345 -10.96 8.33 -21.33
N LEU A 346 -11.36 7.40 -20.46
CA LEU A 346 -10.49 6.29 -20.05
C LEU A 346 -10.61 5.11 -21.01
N SER A 347 -9.47 4.46 -21.25
CA SER A 347 -9.40 3.22 -22.02
C SER A 347 -8.37 2.26 -21.43
N ALA A 348 -8.68 0.96 -21.46
CA ALA A 348 -7.68 -0.09 -21.25
C ALA A 348 -6.86 -0.36 -22.52
N GLU A 349 -7.46 -0.12 -23.69
CA GLU A 349 -6.81 -0.23 -24.99
C GLU A 349 -5.95 1.01 -25.22
N LYS A 350 -4.64 0.78 -25.29
CA LYS A 350 -3.61 1.81 -25.45
C LYS A 350 -3.17 1.84 -26.90
N GLY A 351 -3.03 3.04 -27.45
CA GLY A 351 -2.55 3.25 -28.81
C GLY A 351 -2.18 4.71 -29.06
N PRO A 352 -1.94 5.11 -30.32
CA PRO A 352 -1.58 6.48 -30.67
C PRO A 352 -2.57 7.53 -30.14
N SER A 353 -3.87 7.18 -30.11
CA SER A 353 -4.94 8.03 -29.56
C SER A 353 -4.92 8.16 -28.03
N SER A 354 -4.01 7.49 -27.33
CA SER A 354 -3.80 7.61 -25.87
C SER A 354 -2.51 8.35 -25.50
N LEU A 355 -1.71 8.73 -26.49
CA LEU A 355 -0.42 9.38 -26.29
C LEU A 355 -0.58 10.90 -26.17
N PHE A 356 0.21 11.47 -25.28
CA PHE A 356 0.39 12.91 -25.16
C PHE A 356 1.85 13.26 -25.35
N ASN A 357 2.14 14.23 -26.22
CA ASN A 357 3.50 14.80 -26.26
C ASN A 357 3.63 15.78 -25.10
N VAL A 358 4.65 15.59 -24.27
CA VAL A 358 4.91 16.48 -23.13
C VAL A 358 5.93 17.51 -23.59
N VAL A 359 5.45 18.71 -23.86
CA VAL A 359 6.27 19.82 -24.38
C VAL A 359 6.46 20.89 -23.30
N PRO A 360 7.49 21.76 -23.41
CA PRO A 360 7.58 22.96 -22.58
C PRO A 360 6.27 23.74 -22.63
N GLY A 361 5.85 24.30 -21.49
CA GLY A 361 4.56 24.98 -21.40
C GLY A 361 4.48 26.17 -22.36
N LEU A 362 3.31 26.29 -23.00
CA LEU A 362 3.05 27.33 -24.00
C LEU A 362 2.98 28.74 -23.38
N ASP A 363 2.83 28.83 -22.06
CA ASP A 363 2.90 30.08 -21.30
C ASP A 363 4.32 30.65 -21.17
N GLY A 364 5.35 29.88 -21.53
CA GLY A 364 6.76 30.27 -21.42
C GLY A 364 7.28 30.28 -19.98
N ALA A 365 6.50 29.83 -19.00
CA ALA A 365 6.93 29.80 -17.60
C ALA A 365 7.99 28.71 -17.38
N PRO A 366 9.09 28.99 -16.66
CA PRO A 366 10.10 27.97 -16.38
C PRO A 366 9.52 26.76 -15.64
N GLY A 367 9.70 25.57 -16.21
CA GLY A 367 9.24 24.31 -15.62
C GLY A 367 7.76 23.99 -15.84
N SER A 368 7.00 24.84 -16.54
CA SER A 368 5.65 24.49 -17.00
C SER A 368 5.72 23.49 -18.16
N VAL A 369 4.65 22.73 -18.33
CA VAL A 369 4.47 21.77 -19.41
C VAL A 369 3.10 21.94 -20.06
N SER A 370 3.03 21.63 -21.35
CA SER A 370 1.77 21.47 -22.07
C SER A 370 1.67 20.04 -22.59
N LEU A 371 0.45 19.52 -22.60
CA LEU A 371 0.15 18.13 -22.97
C LEU A 371 -0.56 18.16 -24.33
N GLU A 372 0.21 17.95 -25.40
CA GLU A 372 -0.29 17.92 -26.76
C GLU A 372 -0.96 16.57 -27.06
N LEU A 373 -2.11 16.57 -27.70
CA LEU A 373 -2.82 15.38 -28.14
C LEU A 373 -2.06 14.78 -29.34
N ALA A 374 -1.41 13.62 -29.17
CA ALA A 374 -0.57 13.06 -30.23
C ALA A 374 -1.33 12.78 -31.54
N ALA A 375 -2.61 12.41 -31.46
CA ALA A 375 -3.46 12.19 -32.64
C ALA A 375 -3.91 13.50 -33.32
N ARG A 376 -3.72 14.65 -32.69
CA ARG A 376 -4.13 15.98 -33.17
C ARG A 376 -3.03 17.01 -32.89
N PRO A 377 -1.94 17.01 -33.69
CA PRO A 377 -0.85 17.97 -33.53
C PRO A 377 -1.35 19.42 -33.52
N GLY A 378 -0.78 20.24 -32.65
CA GLY A 378 -1.20 21.62 -32.38
C GLY A 378 -2.42 21.73 -31.45
N CYS A 379 -3.00 20.62 -30.99
CA CYS A 379 -4.06 20.61 -29.99
C CYS A 379 -3.55 20.13 -28.63
N PHE A 380 -3.96 20.79 -27.56
CA PHE A 380 -3.47 20.58 -26.20
C PHE A 380 -4.62 20.34 -25.23
N LEU A 381 -4.31 19.79 -24.06
CA LEU A 381 -5.21 19.86 -22.91
C LEU A 381 -5.35 21.32 -22.46
N VAL A 382 -6.58 21.83 -22.45
CA VAL A 382 -6.92 23.20 -22.09
C VAL A 382 -7.97 23.21 -20.99
N THR A 383 -7.81 24.10 -20.02
CA THR A 383 -8.74 24.28 -18.88
C THR A 383 -9.47 25.62 -18.98
N ALA A 384 -10.57 25.78 -18.24
CA ALA A 384 -11.32 27.05 -18.17
C ALA A 384 -11.47 27.56 -16.72
N GLY A 385 -10.54 27.20 -15.83
CA GLY A 385 -10.54 27.59 -14.42
C GLY A 385 -11.18 26.58 -13.47
N ALA A 386 -11.46 27.01 -12.24
CA ALA A 386 -11.91 26.13 -11.15
C ALA A 386 -13.25 25.43 -11.48
N LYS A 387 -13.31 24.12 -11.19
CA LYS A 387 -14.44 23.20 -11.42
C LYS A 387 -14.87 23.08 -12.89
N ALA A 388 -14.13 23.66 -13.83
CA ALA A 388 -14.42 23.53 -15.24
C ALA A 388 -13.94 22.18 -15.79
N ASN A 389 -14.66 21.68 -16.79
CA ASN A 389 -14.21 20.53 -17.58
C ASN A 389 -12.98 20.90 -18.40
N VAL A 390 -12.03 19.97 -18.46
CA VAL A 390 -10.88 20.05 -19.36
C VAL A 390 -11.30 19.58 -20.74
N GLN A 391 -10.78 20.24 -21.76
CA GLN A 391 -11.10 19.98 -23.16
C GLN A 391 -9.84 20.00 -24.03
N GLY A 392 -9.94 19.44 -25.24
CA GLY A 392 -8.91 19.61 -26.26
C GLY A 392 -9.07 20.96 -26.96
N GLY A 393 -8.03 21.81 -26.95
CA GLY A 393 -8.03 23.09 -27.65
C GLY A 393 -6.82 23.24 -28.56
N CYS A 394 -7.01 23.78 -29.77
CA CYS A 394 -5.93 23.88 -30.77
C CYS A 394 -5.41 25.30 -30.93
N GLY A 395 -4.10 25.43 -31.11
CA GLY A 395 -3.44 26.72 -31.36
C GLY A 395 -4.01 27.42 -32.58
N GLY A 396 -4.28 28.72 -32.46
CA GLY A 396 -4.91 29.53 -33.52
C GLY A 396 -6.44 29.49 -33.55
N GLY A 397 -7.09 28.67 -32.72
CA GLY A 397 -8.55 28.70 -32.53
C GLY A 397 -9.02 29.87 -31.66
N THR A 398 -10.25 30.34 -31.89
CA THR A 398 -10.88 31.37 -31.05
C THR A 398 -11.02 30.89 -29.61
N GLY A 399 -10.46 31.62 -28.65
CA GLY A 399 -10.54 31.30 -27.22
C GLY A 399 -9.42 30.39 -26.69
N PHE A 400 -8.42 30.04 -27.49
CA PHE A 400 -7.22 29.35 -27.00
C PHE A 400 -6.33 30.30 -26.20
N SER A 401 -5.95 29.90 -24.99
CA SER A 401 -4.99 30.62 -24.14
C SER A 401 -3.79 29.71 -23.82
N PRO A 402 -2.55 30.16 -24.06
CA PRO A 402 -1.35 29.41 -23.68
C PRO A 402 -1.27 29.11 -22.18
N GLN A 403 -1.72 30.04 -21.33
CA GLN A 403 -1.82 29.86 -19.88
C GLN A 403 -2.80 28.74 -19.53
N ALA A 404 -3.97 28.74 -20.17
CA ALA A 404 -4.98 27.69 -19.97
C ALA A 404 -4.52 26.30 -20.43
N ALA A 405 -3.54 26.24 -21.34
CA ALA A 405 -2.94 25.02 -21.88
C ALA A 405 -1.66 24.57 -21.17
N SER A 406 -1.20 25.30 -20.14
CA SER A 406 0.07 25.05 -19.45
C SER A 406 -0.16 24.65 -18.00
N PHE A 407 0.64 23.72 -17.50
CA PHE A 407 0.55 23.16 -16.16
C PHE A 407 1.91 23.13 -15.48
N ILE A 408 1.96 23.34 -14.17
CA ILE A 408 3.15 23.02 -13.38
C ILE A 408 3.10 21.55 -12.97
N ARG A 409 4.22 20.82 -13.19
CA ARG A 409 4.42 19.46 -12.68
C ARG A 409 4.83 19.52 -11.21
N ALA A 410 3.86 19.42 -10.32
CA ALA A 410 4.10 19.39 -8.88
C ALA A 410 4.41 17.95 -8.40
N GLU A 411 5.02 17.86 -7.22
CA GLU A 411 5.13 16.59 -6.48
C GLU A 411 3.75 15.94 -6.33
N PRO A 412 3.67 14.61 -6.48
CA PRO A 412 2.38 13.93 -6.47
C PRO A 412 1.76 13.98 -5.07
N LEU A 413 0.44 14.20 -5.03
CA LEU A 413 -0.32 14.19 -3.79
C LEU A 413 -0.42 12.79 -3.18
N ARG A 414 -0.25 11.75 -4.02
CA ARG A 414 -0.19 10.35 -3.60
C ARG A 414 1.05 9.61 -4.10
N ARG A 415 1.46 8.60 -3.33
CA ARG A 415 2.52 7.66 -3.68
C ARG A 415 2.03 6.26 -3.40
N TYR A 416 2.44 5.30 -4.23
CA TYR A 416 2.19 3.90 -3.98
C TYR A 416 2.87 3.47 -2.68
N HIS A 417 2.12 2.82 -1.81
CA HIS A 417 2.68 2.14 -0.65
C HIS A 417 3.67 1.04 -1.09
N PRO A 418 4.75 0.72 -0.34
CA PRO A 418 5.68 -0.36 -0.69
C PRO A 418 5.00 -1.73 -0.92
N ILE A 419 3.87 -1.96 -0.26
CA ILE A 419 3.03 -3.17 -0.41
C ILE A 419 1.84 -2.86 -1.34
N SER A 420 2.09 -2.26 -2.50
CA SER A 420 1.06 -1.98 -3.51
C SER A 420 1.05 -3.04 -4.59
N PHE A 421 -0.16 -3.41 -5.03
CA PHE A 421 -0.38 -4.32 -6.15
C PHE A 421 -1.37 -3.73 -7.14
N ALA A 422 -1.21 -4.04 -8.42
CA ALA A 422 -2.18 -3.73 -9.47
C ALA A 422 -2.99 -4.99 -9.76
N ALA A 423 -4.32 -4.88 -9.70
CA ALA A 423 -5.23 -5.98 -9.97
C ALA A 423 -6.11 -5.70 -11.18
N LYS A 424 -6.38 -6.70 -12.02
CA LYS A 424 -7.29 -6.60 -13.17
C LYS A 424 -8.74 -6.78 -12.73
N GLY A 425 -9.58 -5.79 -12.98
CA GLY A 425 -11.04 -5.87 -12.84
C GLY A 425 -11.75 -6.12 -14.17
N ALA A 426 -13.06 -6.33 -14.10
CA ALA A 426 -13.90 -6.53 -15.28
C ALA A 426 -13.97 -5.27 -16.16
N ARG A 427 -14.03 -4.08 -15.52
CA ARG A 427 -14.20 -2.77 -16.20
C ARG A 427 -13.01 -1.81 -16.05
N ARG A 428 -12.18 -2.01 -15.02
CA ARG A 428 -11.02 -1.15 -14.71
C ARG A 428 -9.94 -1.96 -13.99
N GLY A 429 -8.73 -1.42 -13.90
CA GLY A 429 -7.74 -1.91 -12.94
C GLY A 429 -8.00 -1.38 -11.52
N PHE A 430 -7.51 -2.08 -10.51
CA PHE A 430 -7.54 -1.67 -9.11
C PHE A 430 -6.13 -1.53 -8.57
N LEU A 431 -5.83 -0.40 -7.94
CA LEU A 431 -4.69 -0.31 -7.02
C LEU A 431 -5.10 -0.92 -5.68
N LEU A 432 -4.37 -1.95 -5.25
CA LEU A 432 -4.54 -2.61 -3.97
C LEU A 432 -3.46 -2.15 -2.98
N GLU A 433 -3.86 -1.72 -1.78
CA GLU A 433 -2.96 -1.30 -0.68
C GLU A 433 -3.41 -1.92 0.66
N PRO A 434 -2.54 -2.05 1.67
CA PRO A 434 -2.96 -2.56 2.98
C PRO A 434 -4.03 -1.66 3.61
N LEU A 435 -5.11 -2.23 4.13
CA LEU A 435 -6.28 -1.48 4.62
C LEU A 435 -5.95 -0.40 5.68
N PHE A 436 -4.93 -0.64 6.52
CA PHE A 436 -4.52 0.31 7.56
C PHE A 436 -3.90 1.59 7.00
N THR A 437 -3.49 1.59 5.72
CA THR A 437 -2.89 2.77 5.06
C THR A 437 -3.95 3.77 4.59
N LEU A 438 -5.19 3.31 4.37
CA LEU A 438 -6.30 4.12 3.90
C LEU A 438 -6.93 4.93 5.05
N ARG A 439 -7.25 6.18 4.77
CA ARG A 439 -7.86 7.15 5.67
C ARG A 439 -9.26 7.49 5.17
N ASP A 440 -9.38 8.49 4.30
CA ASP A 440 -10.66 9.03 3.87
C ASP A 440 -11.06 8.49 2.49
N GLU A 441 -10.16 7.77 1.82
CA GLU A 441 -10.37 7.18 0.51
C GLU A 441 -11.50 6.15 0.52
N PHE A 442 -12.17 6.02 -0.63
CA PHE A 442 -13.14 4.96 -0.87
C PHE A 442 -12.44 3.69 -1.34
N TYR A 443 -12.89 2.55 -0.83
CA TYR A 443 -12.29 1.26 -1.13
C TYR A 443 -13.30 0.11 -1.11
N THR A 444 -12.85 -1.05 -1.62
CA THR A 444 -13.46 -2.36 -1.38
C THR A 444 -12.43 -3.34 -0.80
N VAL A 445 -12.86 -4.20 0.13
CA VAL A 445 -12.02 -5.27 0.70
C VAL A 445 -12.38 -6.66 0.18
N TYR A 446 -13.63 -6.82 -0.25
CA TYR A 446 -14.13 -8.02 -0.90
C TYR A 446 -14.37 -7.71 -2.37
N PHE A 447 -13.90 -8.59 -3.24
CA PHE A 447 -14.14 -8.50 -4.68
C PHE A 447 -15.06 -9.64 -5.09
N ASN A 448 -15.88 -9.39 -6.09
CA ASN A 448 -16.71 -10.40 -6.73
C ASN A 448 -15.89 -11.10 -7.82
N PHE A 449 -15.69 -12.41 -7.69
CA PHE A 449 -14.90 -13.24 -8.61
C PHE A 449 -15.77 -13.97 -9.64
N GLY A 450 -17.11 -13.87 -9.53
CA GLY A 450 -18.06 -14.56 -10.41
C GLY A 450 -18.65 -13.67 -11.51
N ALA A 451 -18.18 -12.43 -11.65
CA ALA A 451 -18.68 -11.45 -12.62
C ALA A 451 -18.10 -11.62 -14.03
#